data_AF-A0A924MTF8-F1
#
_entry.id   AF-A0A924MTF8-F1
#
_cell.length_a   1.000
_cell.length_b   1.000
_cell.length_c   1.000
_cell.angle_alpha   90.00
_cell.angle_beta   90.00
_cell.angle_gamma   90.00
#
_symmetry.space_group_name_H-M   'P 1'
#
loop_
_entity.id
_entity.type
_entity.pdbx_description
1 polymer ?
#
loop_
_entity_poly.entity_id
_entity_poly.type
_entity_poly.pdbx_seq_one_letter_code
_entity_poly.pdbx_strand_id
1 'polypeptide(L)'
;MTNASRQTIEAMQALAGQDLEEAGNAQIRGEFAEDALDPAGEARHVAELLDTIVAQFMRDRASAAKALRAATAPAVPLQRPTIETMRALVRAAFDTEPQLAAAFRDGKAHADADVQSLYDDLVALGKICSSRP
;
A
#
# COMPACT_ATOMS: atom_id res chain seq x y z
N MET A 1 -2.06 20.02 -59.75
CA MET A 1 -2.71 20.44 -58.48
C MET A 1 -1.81 21.47 -57.81
N THR A 2 -2.34 22.62 -57.42
CA THR A 2 -1.59 23.65 -56.69
C THR A 2 -1.63 23.38 -55.19
N ASN A 3 -0.68 23.96 -54.44
CA ASN A 3 -0.60 23.81 -52.99
C ASN A 3 -1.88 24.33 -52.30
N ALA A 4 -2.45 25.42 -52.83
CA ALA A 4 -3.72 25.98 -52.37
C ALA A 4 -4.89 24.97 -52.49
N SER A 5 -5.04 24.30 -53.63
CA SER A 5 -6.11 23.30 -53.82
C SER A 5 -5.98 22.11 -52.87
N ARG A 6 -4.74 21.72 -52.54
CA ARG A 6 -4.49 20.63 -51.59
C ARG A 6 -4.91 21.02 -50.17
N GLN A 7 -4.57 22.22 -49.73
CA GLN A 7 -4.98 22.75 -48.42
C GLN A 7 -6.51 22.87 -48.30
N THR A 8 -7.21 23.25 -49.39
CA THR A 8 -8.67 23.32 -49.36
C THR A 8 -9.30 21.95 -49.19
N ILE A 9 -8.77 20.93 -49.87
CA ILE A 9 -9.26 19.54 -49.74
C ILE A 9 -9.00 19.01 -48.33
N GLU A 10 -7.81 19.25 -47.77
CA GLU A 10 -7.46 18.84 -46.40
C GLU A 10 -8.39 19.50 -45.36
N ALA A 11 -8.70 20.81 -45.53
CA ALA A 11 -9.64 21.50 -44.66
C ALA A 11 -11.08 20.97 -44.78
N MET A 12 -11.54 20.63 -46.00
CA MET A 12 -12.86 20.03 -46.21
C MET A 12 -12.94 18.63 -45.60
N GLN A 13 -11.87 17.84 -45.69
CA GLN A 13 -11.81 16.51 -45.06
C GLN A 13 -11.85 16.60 -43.54
N ALA A 14 -11.12 17.56 -42.95
CA ALA A 14 -11.14 17.79 -41.51
C ALA A 14 -12.55 18.18 -41.02
N LEU A 15 -13.22 19.10 -41.74
CA LEU A 15 -14.58 19.52 -41.41
C LEU A 15 -15.57 18.35 -41.55
N ALA A 16 -15.50 17.59 -42.65
CA ALA A 16 -16.36 16.43 -42.86
C ALA A 16 -16.16 15.35 -41.77
N GLY A 17 -14.93 15.19 -41.27
CA GLY A 17 -14.64 14.30 -40.13
C GLY A 17 -15.32 14.77 -38.85
N GLN A 18 -15.22 16.07 -38.54
CA GLN A 18 -15.89 16.66 -37.38
C GLN A 18 -17.42 16.52 -37.45
N ASP A 19 -18.00 16.78 -38.62
CA ASP A 19 -19.45 16.65 -38.83
C ASP A 19 -19.92 15.19 -38.64
N LEU A 20 -19.11 14.22 -39.08
CA LEU A 20 -19.41 12.80 -38.89
C LEU A 20 -19.37 12.40 -37.41
N GLU A 21 -18.36 12.86 -36.68
CA GLU A 21 -18.24 12.64 -35.23
C GLU A 21 -19.42 13.26 -34.47
N GLU A 22 -19.80 14.49 -34.81
CA GLU A 22 -20.92 15.17 -34.16
C GLU A 22 -22.26 14.52 -34.50
N ALA A 23 -22.46 14.05 -35.74
CA ALA A 23 -23.63 13.27 -36.11
C ALA A 23 -23.73 11.97 -35.29
N GLY A 24 -22.61 11.27 -35.10
CA GLY A 24 -22.54 10.08 -34.24
C GLY A 24 -22.85 10.41 -32.78
N ASN A 25 -22.25 11.46 -32.23
CA ASN A 25 -22.51 11.90 -30.86
C ASN A 25 -23.96 12.34 -30.66
N ALA A 26 -24.56 12.99 -31.65
CA ALA A 26 -25.96 13.38 -31.63
C ALA A 26 -26.89 12.16 -31.64
N GLN A 27 -26.57 11.14 -32.45
CA GLN A 27 -27.30 9.87 -32.44
C GLN A 27 -27.22 9.20 -31.07
N ILE A 28 -26.03 9.07 -30.49
CA ILE A 28 -25.83 8.48 -29.16
C ILE A 28 -26.67 9.24 -28.13
N ARG A 29 -26.61 10.57 -28.09
CA ARG A 29 -27.45 11.36 -27.16
C ARG A 29 -28.94 11.14 -27.40
N GLY A 30 -29.36 10.93 -28.65
CA GLY A 30 -30.73 10.55 -29.02
C GLY A 30 -31.15 9.21 -28.41
N GLU A 31 -30.32 8.18 -28.54
CA GLU A 31 -30.55 6.84 -27.97
C GLU A 31 -30.71 6.91 -26.45
N PHE A 32 -29.85 7.65 -25.75
CA PHE A 32 -29.99 7.87 -24.30
C PHE A 32 -31.29 8.61 -23.93
N ALA A 33 -31.71 9.59 -24.74
CA ALA A 33 -32.95 10.32 -24.52
C ALA A 33 -34.20 9.45 -24.75
N GLU A 34 -34.17 8.55 -25.74
CA GLU A 34 -35.23 7.57 -26.01
C GLU A 34 -35.42 6.61 -24.82
N ASP A 35 -34.32 6.21 -24.18
CA ASP A 35 -34.32 5.36 -22.99
C ASP A 35 -34.55 6.12 -21.67
N ALA A 36 -34.77 7.45 -21.73
CA ALA A 36 -34.87 8.34 -20.58
C ALA A 36 -33.66 8.24 -19.61
N LEU A 37 -32.48 7.94 -20.14
CA LEU A 37 -31.23 7.85 -19.42
C LEU A 37 -30.49 9.19 -19.41
N ASP A 38 -29.86 9.53 -18.29
CA ASP A 38 -28.94 10.67 -18.17
C ASP A 38 -27.51 10.19 -18.46
N PRO A 39 -26.88 10.58 -19.59
CA PRO A 39 -25.52 10.16 -19.91
C PRO A 39 -24.50 10.53 -18.83
N ALA A 40 -24.69 11.68 -18.17
CA ALA A 40 -23.79 12.13 -17.11
C ALA A 40 -24.01 11.34 -15.81
N GLY A 41 -25.23 10.88 -15.56
CA GLY A 41 -25.57 9.96 -14.47
C GLY A 41 -24.93 8.59 -14.68
N GLU A 42 -25.08 8.01 -15.87
CA GLU A 42 -24.51 6.71 -16.22
C GLU A 42 -22.98 6.73 -16.17
N ALA A 43 -22.34 7.77 -16.70
CA ALA A 43 -20.89 7.91 -16.63
C ALA A 43 -20.38 7.97 -15.17
N ARG A 44 -21.08 8.69 -14.29
CA ARG A 44 -20.76 8.73 -12.86
C ARG A 44 -20.95 7.36 -12.20
N HIS A 45 -22.04 6.68 -12.52
CA HIS A 45 -22.31 5.34 -11.98
C HIS A 45 -21.21 4.34 -12.36
N VAL A 46 -20.78 4.35 -13.62
CA VAL A 46 -19.67 3.51 -14.10
C VAL A 46 -18.37 3.86 -13.38
N ALA A 47 -18.06 5.15 -13.19
CA ALA A 47 -16.87 5.58 -12.47
C ALA A 47 -16.86 5.09 -11.01
N GLU A 48 -17.99 5.22 -10.30
CA GLU A 48 -18.13 4.75 -8.91
C GLU A 48 -17.96 3.21 -8.80
N LEU A 49 -18.49 2.46 -9.76
CA LEU A 49 -18.30 1.01 -9.84
C LEU A 49 -16.83 0.64 -10.06
N LEU A 50 -16.15 1.33 -10.98
CA LEU A 50 -14.73 1.10 -11.26
C LEU A 50 -13.88 1.38 -10.02
N ASP A 51 -14.12 2.48 -9.32
CA ASP A 51 -13.42 2.82 -8.08
C ASP A 51 -13.59 1.73 -7.03
N THR A 52 -14.81 1.20 -6.88
CA THR A 52 -15.09 0.10 -5.95
C THR A 52 -14.33 -1.17 -6.32
N ILE A 53 -14.31 -1.54 -7.60
CA ILE A 53 -13.61 -2.74 -8.10
C ILE A 53 -12.10 -2.59 -7.91
N VAL A 54 -11.54 -1.43 -8.25
CA VAL A 54 -10.10 -1.15 -8.10
C VAL A 54 -9.71 -1.19 -6.62
N ALA A 55 -10.50 -0.55 -5.74
CA ALA A 55 -10.24 -0.59 -4.30
C ALA A 55 -10.26 -2.03 -3.77
N GLN A 56 -11.23 -2.85 -4.20
CA GLN A 56 -11.30 -4.25 -3.80
C GLN A 56 -10.07 -5.04 -4.28
N PHE A 57 -9.70 -4.91 -5.55
CA PHE A 57 -8.52 -5.55 -6.12
C PHE A 57 -7.24 -5.19 -5.35
N MET A 58 -7.06 -3.92 -4.99
CA MET A 58 -5.89 -3.47 -4.24
C MET A 58 -5.85 -4.08 -2.82
N ARG A 59 -7.00 -4.18 -2.15
CA ARG A 59 -7.10 -4.84 -0.83
C ARG A 59 -6.74 -6.32 -0.92
N ASP A 60 -7.24 -7.02 -1.93
CA ASP A 60 -6.98 -8.44 -2.15
C ASP A 60 -5.50 -8.69 -2.48
N ARG A 61 -4.90 -7.82 -3.29
CA ARG A 61 -3.46 -7.87 -3.57
C ARG A 61 -2.63 -7.66 -2.31
N ALA A 62 -3.00 -6.69 -1.47
CA ALA A 62 -2.30 -6.41 -0.23
C ALA A 62 -2.43 -7.57 0.79
N SER A 63 -3.62 -8.16 0.90
CA SER A 63 -3.87 -9.30 1.78
C SER A 63 -3.08 -10.53 1.34
N ALA A 64 -3.06 -10.83 0.04
CA ALA A 64 -2.27 -11.91 -0.54
C ALA A 64 -0.76 -11.70 -0.31
N ALA A 65 -0.26 -10.48 -0.50
CA ALA A 65 1.14 -10.16 -0.23
C ALA A 65 1.51 -10.32 1.26
N LYS A 66 0.60 -9.93 2.17
CA LYS A 66 0.78 -10.13 3.62
C LYS A 66 0.80 -11.62 3.98
N ALA A 67 -0.11 -12.41 3.42
CA ALA A 67 -0.17 -13.86 3.64
C ALA A 67 1.11 -14.54 3.14
N LEU A 68 1.59 -14.17 1.95
CA LEU A 68 2.84 -14.69 1.41
C LEU A 68 4.03 -14.35 2.32
N ARG A 69 4.13 -13.11 2.79
CA ARG A 69 5.18 -12.71 3.75
C ARG A 69 5.12 -13.51 5.05
N ALA A 70 3.93 -13.77 5.58
CA ALA A 70 3.78 -14.59 6.78
C ALA A 70 4.20 -16.05 6.53
N ALA A 71 3.90 -16.60 5.35
CA ALA A 71 4.26 -17.97 4.98
C ALA A 71 5.76 -18.13 4.65
N THR A 72 6.42 -17.08 4.15
CA THR A 72 7.86 -17.11 3.79
C THR A 72 8.77 -16.53 4.85
N ALA A 73 8.22 -15.95 5.93
CA ALA A 73 9.01 -15.54 7.07
C ALA A 73 9.72 -16.77 7.65
N PRO A 74 11.07 -16.76 7.76
CA PRO A 74 11.77 -17.86 8.38
C PRO A 74 11.25 -17.99 9.82
N ALA A 75 10.86 -19.21 10.22
CA ALA A 75 10.65 -19.51 11.62
C ALA A 75 11.99 -19.30 12.31
N VAL A 76 12.18 -18.13 12.93
CA VAL A 76 13.37 -17.85 13.71
C VAL A 76 13.40 -18.91 14.80
N PRO A 77 14.38 -19.83 14.82
CA PRO A 77 14.52 -20.71 15.96
C PRO A 77 14.83 -19.80 17.15
N LEU A 78 13.85 -19.66 18.04
CA LEU A 78 14.03 -19.06 19.36
C LEU A 78 14.93 -20.00 20.16
N GLN A 79 16.21 -20.10 19.80
CA GLN A 79 17.23 -20.49 20.76
C GLN A 79 17.33 -19.35 21.74
N ARG A 80 16.49 -19.41 22.78
CA ARG A 80 16.53 -18.46 23.89
C ARG A 80 17.97 -18.49 24.44
N PRO A 81 18.72 -17.38 24.36
CA PRO A 81 20.03 -17.30 24.98
C PRO A 81 19.91 -17.59 26.48
N THR A 82 20.97 -18.10 27.10
CA THR A 82 20.99 -18.30 28.56
C THR A 82 20.72 -16.97 29.29
N ILE A 83 20.16 -17.03 30.50
CA ILE A 83 19.79 -15.84 31.30
C ILE A 83 20.99 -14.88 31.47
N GLU A 84 22.21 -15.41 31.56
CA GLU A 84 23.44 -14.63 31.62
C GLU A 84 23.69 -13.82 30.34
N THR A 85 23.46 -14.43 29.17
CA THR A 85 23.57 -13.77 27.86
C THR A 85 22.47 -12.72 27.68
N MET A 86 21.24 -13.00 28.11
CA MET A 86 20.15 -12.01 28.11
C MET A 86 20.52 -10.78 28.95
N ARG A 87 21.06 -10.98 30.16
CA ARG A 87 21.49 -9.90 31.05
C ARG A 87 22.61 -9.05 30.42
N ALA A 88 23.54 -9.66 29.71
CA ALA A 88 24.61 -8.95 28.99
C ALA A 88 24.08 -8.11 27.82
N LEU A 89 23.13 -8.65 27.04
CA LEU A 89 22.50 -7.94 25.91
C LEU A 89 21.65 -6.76 26.38
N VAL A 90 20.88 -6.94 27.46
CA VAL A 90 20.11 -5.86 28.10
C VAL A 90 21.04 -4.73 28.56
N ARG A 91 22.18 -5.06 29.20
CA ARG A 91 23.17 -4.06 29.62
C ARG A 91 23.76 -3.30 28.42
N ALA A 92 24.12 -4.00 27.35
CA ALA A 92 24.63 -3.38 26.13
C ALA A 92 23.59 -2.45 25.46
N ALA A 93 22.31 -2.83 25.49
CA ALA A 93 21.22 -1.98 25.00
C ALA A 93 21.06 -0.71 25.85
N PHE A 94 21.20 -0.83 27.18
CA PHE A 94 21.18 0.29 28.11
C PHE A 94 22.39 1.22 27.97
N ASP A 95 23.56 0.69 27.64
CA ASP A 95 24.76 1.49 27.34
C ASP A 95 24.59 2.29 26.03
N THR A 96 23.86 1.74 25.06
CA THR A 96 23.58 2.39 23.77
C THR A 96 22.47 3.44 23.90
N GLU A 97 21.44 3.16 24.71
CA GLU A 97 20.32 4.06 24.97
C GLU A 97 20.11 4.27 26.48
N PRO A 98 20.83 5.24 27.09
CA PRO A 98 20.79 5.50 28.54
C PRO A 98 19.41 5.91 29.07
N GLN A 99 18.51 6.35 28.19
CA GLN A 99 17.13 6.72 28.54
C GLN A 99 16.29 5.50 28.93
N LEU A 100 16.56 4.33 28.33
CA LEU A 100 15.92 3.07 28.70
C LEU A 100 16.42 2.58 30.07
N ALA A 101 17.68 2.87 30.39
CA ALA A 101 18.29 2.55 31.67
C ALA A 101 17.69 3.36 32.84
N ALA A 102 17.26 4.61 32.58
CA ALA A 102 16.68 5.47 33.60
C ALA A 102 15.33 4.94 34.13
N ALA A 103 14.53 4.31 33.28
CA ALA A 103 13.30 3.62 33.70
C ALA A 103 13.56 2.32 34.46
N PHE A 104 14.78 1.77 34.36
CA PHE A 104 15.16 0.48 34.93
C PHE A 104 15.96 0.57 36.23
N ARG A 105 16.54 1.74 36.53
CA ARG A 105 17.47 1.96 37.67
C ARG A 105 16.77 2.13 39.02
N ASP A 106 15.59 1.55 39.21
CA ASP A 106 14.87 1.58 40.49
C ASP A 106 15.25 0.38 41.37
N GLY A 107 16.54 0.29 41.70
CA GLY A 107 17.08 -0.28 42.94
C GLY A 107 16.73 -1.72 43.37
N LYS A 108 16.10 -2.57 42.56
CA LYS A 108 15.73 -3.94 42.97
C LYS A 108 16.55 -4.99 42.23
N ALA A 109 17.02 -5.99 42.96
CA ALA A 109 17.63 -7.18 42.37
C ALA A 109 16.57 -7.89 41.52
N HIS A 110 16.66 -7.72 40.20
CA HIS A 110 15.73 -8.32 39.24
C HIS A 110 15.87 -9.84 39.27
N ALA A 111 14.76 -10.52 39.53
CA ALA A 111 14.70 -11.98 39.45
C ALA A 111 14.89 -12.41 37.99
N ASP A 112 15.30 -13.65 37.77
CA ASP A 112 15.57 -14.15 36.42
C ASP A 112 14.33 -14.08 35.50
N ALA A 113 13.13 -14.12 36.07
CA ALA A 113 11.86 -13.91 35.35
C ALA A 113 11.69 -12.46 34.86
N ASP A 114 12.11 -11.47 35.64
CA ASP A 114 12.04 -10.05 35.26
C ASP A 114 13.01 -9.74 34.11
N VAL A 115 14.19 -10.39 34.13
CA VAL A 115 15.19 -10.27 33.06
C VAL A 115 14.68 -10.88 31.75
N GLN A 116 13.92 -11.97 31.82
CA GLN A 116 13.31 -12.60 30.65
C GLN A 116 12.21 -11.72 30.03
N SER A 117 11.29 -11.19 30.86
CA SER A 117 10.23 -10.29 30.38
C SER A 117 10.82 -9.05 29.70
N LEU A 118 11.86 -8.48 30.30
CA LEU A 118 12.54 -7.31 29.77
C LEU A 118 13.28 -7.59 28.45
N TYR A 119 13.91 -8.76 28.34
CA TYR A 119 14.51 -9.18 27.09
C TYR A 119 13.45 -9.32 25.99
N ASP A 120 12.31 -9.94 26.30
CA ASP A 120 11.19 -10.10 25.37
C ASP A 120 10.63 -8.72 24.93
N ASP A 121 10.51 -7.76 25.85
CA ASP A 121 10.09 -6.38 25.55
C ASP A 121 11.09 -5.63 24.64
N LEU A 122 12.40 -5.78 24.91
CA LEU A 122 13.45 -5.13 24.11
C LEU A 122 13.63 -5.76 22.72
N VAL A 123 13.34 -7.05 22.58
CA VAL A 123 13.25 -7.73 21.29
C VAL A 123 12.00 -7.26 20.53
N ALA A 124 10.85 -7.13 21.18
CA ALA A 124 9.62 -6.62 20.57
C ALA A 124 9.76 -5.18 20.07
N LEU A 125 10.54 -4.36 20.78
CA LEU A 125 10.89 -3.00 20.38
C LEU A 125 11.96 -2.93 19.28
N GLY A 126 12.52 -4.06 18.84
CA GLY A 126 13.57 -4.13 17.83
C GLY A 126 14.92 -3.56 18.28
N LYS A 127 15.10 -3.35 19.59
CA LYS A 127 16.32 -2.78 20.19
C LYS A 127 17.40 -3.84 20.41
N ILE A 128 16.99 -5.10 20.56
CA ILE A 128 17.88 -6.25 20.56
C ILE A 128 17.51 -7.13 19.37
N CYS A 129 18.46 -7.33 18.45
CA CYS A 129 18.33 -8.36 17.43
C CYS A 129 18.44 -9.73 18.10
N SER A 130 17.36 -10.50 18.15
CA SER A 130 17.36 -11.92 18.58
C SER A 130 18.11 -12.85 17.60
N SER A 131 18.81 -12.27 16.64
CA SER A 131 19.66 -12.90 15.65
C SER A 131 21.05 -12.28 15.77
N ARG A 132 21.94 -13.00 16.44
CA ARG A 132 23.38 -12.96 16.13
C ARG A 132 23.81 -14.43 16.00
N PRO A 133 24.53 -14.78 14.91
CA PRO A 133 24.73 -16.15 14.44
C PRO A 133 25.35 -17.09 15.47
#